data_AF-A0A2T5EI13-F1
#
_entry.id   AF-A0A2T5EI13-F1
#
_cell.length_a   1.000
_cell.length_b   1.000
_cell.length_c   1.000
_cell.angle_alpha   90.00
_cell.angle_beta   90.00
_cell.angle_gamma   90.00
#
_symmetry.space_group_name_H-M   'P 1'
#
loop_
_entity.id
_entity.type
_entity.pdbx_description
1 polymer ?
#
loop_
_entity_poly.entity_id
_entity_poly.type
_entity_poly.pdbx_seq_one_letter_code
_entity_poly.pdbx_strand_id
1 'polypeptide(L)'
;MSNQLTDIESIVSDWKAGYKGAEQKLYHFAYSHLYTLAQQERKRSTTKHEQSCWVSWNSINNTTALVHDAYLKLSSADTQSIKNTHDFLLLATKIMRQILIDNARRQQAQKRQQPASMNHPEQVHFEQLIIMDKAVDHFTLNYPRQSKAFKLKYLMGLQTQEISQLLTCSDSLIEKDLKFSRFWLTRKINAHQTY
;
A
#
# COMPACT_ATOMS: atom_id res chain seq x y z
N MET A 1 18.57 -10.93 12.53
CA MET A 1 17.42 -10.20 11.94
C MET A 1 16.82 -11.12 10.89
N SER A 2 15.57 -11.57 11.06
CA SER A 2 14.91 -12.43 10.07
C SER A 2 14.85 -11.68 8.76
N ASN A 3 15.45 -12.23 7.72
CA ASN A 3 15.46 -11.60 6.41
C ASN A 3 14.07 -11.86 5.79
N GLN A 4 13.12 -10.96 6.05
CA GLN A 4 11.70 -11.12 5.71
C GLN A 4 11.47 -11.40 4.22
N LEU A 5 12.38 -10.93 3.37
CA LEU A 5 12.40 -11.20 1.92
C LEU A 5 12.57 -12.70 1.62
N THR A 6 13.47 -13.39 2.31
CA THR A 6 13.69 -14.83 2.15
C THR A 6 12.50 -15.65 2.64
N ASP A 7 11.86 -15.22 3.73
CA ASP A 7 10.66 -15.88 4.27
C ASP A 7 9.51 -15.79 3.26
N ILE A 8 9.24 -14.62 2.69
CA ILE A 8 8.18 -14.46 1.68
C ILE A 8 8.50 -15.15 0.36
N GLU A 9 9.76 -15.14 -0.09
CA GLU A 9 10.18 -15.86 -1.30
C GLU A 9 9.88 -17.36 -1.19
N SER A 10 10.18 -17.95 -0.04
CA SER A 10 9.86 -19.36 0.23
C SER A 10 8.35 -19.64 0.23
N ILE A 11 7.55 -18.76 0.86
CA ILE A 11 6.09 -18.90 0.94
C ILE A 11 5.44 -18.76 -0.43
N VAL A 12 5.87 -17.78 -1.23
CA VAL A 12 5.35 -17.57 -2.59
C VAL A 12 5.73 -18.74 -3.50
N SER A 13 6.96 -19.25 -3.39
CA SER A 13 7.39 -20.46 -4.10
C SER A 13 6.53 -21.67 -3.72
N ASP A 14 6.31 -21.89 -2.43
CA ASP A 14 5.51 -23.01 -1.93
C ASP A 14 4.06 -22.94 -2.43
N TRP A 15 3.50 -21.74 -2.45
CA TRP A 15 2.13 -21.50 -2.89
C TRP A 15 1.96 -21.73 -4.39
N LYS A 16 2.95 -21.32 -5.20
CA LYS A 16 2.98 -21.61 -6.64
C LYS A 16 3.11 -23.09 -6.96
N ALA A 17 3.85 -23.83 -6.15
CA ALA A 17 3.98 -25.28 -6.27
C ALA A 17 2.72 -26.04 -5.84
N GLY A 18 1.70 -25.34 -5.33
CA GLY A 18 0.45 -25.93 -4.88
C GLY A 18 0.57 -26.72 -3.58
N TYR A 19 1.61 -26.47 -2.77
CA TYR A 19 1.77 -27.17 -1.50
C TYR A 19 0.61 -26.84 -0.55
N LYS A 20 0.03 -27.89 0.03
CA LYS A 20 -1.01 -27.75 1.05
C LYS A 20 -0.48 -26.93 2.23
N GLY A 21 -1.21 -25.89 2.62
CA GLY A 21 -0.84 -24.99 3.72
C GLY A 21 -0.01 -23.78 3.32
N ALA A 22 0.51 -23.70 2.08
CA ALA A 22 1.22 -22.51 1.61
C ALA A 22 0.31 -21.27 1.54
N GLU A 23 -0.96 -21.46 1.17
CA GLU A 23 -1.97 -20.40 1.20
C GLU A 23 -2.18 -19.85 2.62
N GLN A 24 -2.21 -20.73 3.63
CA GLN A 24 -2.35 -20.32 5.03
C GLN A 24 -1.12 -19.56 5.54
N LYS A 25 0.08 -19.98 5.14
CA LYS A 25 1.33 -19.23 5.43
C LYS A 25 1.31 -17.85 4.79
N LEU A 26 0.87 -17.78 3.53
CA LEU A 26 0.75 -16.54 2.76
C LEU A 26 -0.30 -15.60 3.37
N TYR A 27 -1.43 -16.14 3.82
CA TYR A 27 -2.42 -15.40 4.61
C TYR A 27 -1.81 -14.83 5.88
N HIS A 28 -1.13 -15.65 6.68
CA HIS A 28 -0.54 -15.22 7.94
C HIS A 28 0.54 -14.15 7.73
N PHE A 29 1.36 -14.29 6.70
CA PHE A 29 2.34 -13.29 6.31
C PHE A 29 1.66 -11.98 5.91
N ALA A 30 0.69 -12.02 4.99
CA ALA A 30 -0.03 -10.82 4.56
C ALA A 30 -0.75 -10.12 5.73
N TYR A 31 -1.42 -10.90 6.59
CA TYR A 31 -2.12 -10.41 7.77
C TYR A 31 -1.18 -9.73 8.76
N SER A 32 -0.09 -10.40 9.15
CA SER A 32 0.87 -9.86 10.13
C SER A 32 1.60 -8.63 9.59
N HIS A 33 1.95 -8.62 8.31
CA HIS A 33 2.60 -7.49 7.65
C HIS A 33 1.68 -6.27 7.62
N LEU A 34 0.42 -6.47 7.23
CA LEU A 34 -0.59 -5.42 7.21
C LEU A 34 -0.89 -4.85 8.59
N TYR A 35 -1.01 -5.73 9.58
CA TYR A 35 -1.21 -5.33 10.96
C TYR A 35 -0.02 -4.51 11.48
N THR A 36 1.20 -4.92 11.14
CA THR A 36 2.43 -4.22 11.53
C THR A 36 2.51 -2.83 10.92
N LEU A 37 2.24 -2.69 9.61
CA LEU A 37 2.21 -1.40 8.93
C LEU A 37 1.17 -0.48 9.56
N ALA A 38 -0.06 -0.97 9.79
CA ALA A 38 -1.11 -0.19 10.45
C ALA A 38 -0.71 0.27 11.87
N GLN A 39 -0.05 -0.60 12.65
CA GLN A 39 0.39 -0.30 14.01
C GLN A 39 1.55 0.72 14.05
N GLN A 40 2.56 0.55 13.20
CA GLN A 40 3.69 1.47 13.10
C GLN A 40 3.22 2.89 12.76
N GLU A 41 2.22 2.99 11.91
CA GLU A 41 1.70 4.28 11.46
C GLU A 41 0.79 4.96 12.49
N ARG A 42 0.01 4.19 13.27
CA ARG A 42 -0.71 4.74 14.44
C ARG A 42 0.25 5.37 15.44
N LYS A 43 1.39 4.70 15.71
CA LYS A 43 2.45 5.24 16.59
C LYS A 43 3.13 6.49 16.02
N ARG A 44 3.27 6.59 14.70
CA ARG A 44 3.83 7.79 14.03
C ARG A 44 2.86 8.97 14.06
N SER A 45 1.57 8.70 13.88
CA SER A 45 0.50 9.71 13.87
C SER A 45 0.25 10.36 15.24
N THR A 46 0.59 9.68 16.35
CA THR A 46 0.47 10.22 17.70
C THR A 46 1.64 11.13 18.11
N THR A 47 2.77 11.09 17.40
CA THR A 47 4.05 11.59 17.95
C THR A 47 4.62 12.80 17.22
N LYS A 48 4.08 13.24 16.08
CA LYS A 48 4.60 14.42 15.37
C LYS A 48 3.51 15.25 14.67
N HIS A 49 3.35 16.50 15.12
CA HIS A 49 2.75 17.63 14.39
C HIS A 49 3.64 18.11 13.22
N GLU A 50 4.37 17.22 12.54
CA GLU A 50 5.36 17.62 11.55
C GLU A 50 4.79 17.43 10.14
N GLN A 51 4.63 18.57 9.46
CA GLN A 51 4.22 18.75 8.08
C GLN A 51 5.14 18.01 7.11
N SER A 52 4.97 16.70 7.00
CA SER A 52 5.29 15.96 5.80
C SER A 52 4.01 15.30 5.33
N CYS A 53 3.20 16.11 4.65
CA CYS A 53 2.01 15.71 3.92
C CYS A 53 2.38 14.69 2.83
N TRP A 54 2.47 13.44 3.25
CA TRP A 54 2.20 12.28 2.41
C TRP A 54 0.96 11.69 3.04
N VAL A 55 -0.19 12.05 2.45
CA VAL A 55 -1.54 11.71 2.91
C VAL A 55 -1.54 10.39 3.66
N SER A 56 -1.93 10.46 4.94
CA SER A 56 -1.95 9.32 5.84
C SER A 56 -2.79 8.20 5.23
N TRP A 57 -2.13 7.26 4.55
CA TRP A 57 -2.64 5.95 4.10
C TRP A 57 -3.21 5.11 5.27
N ASN A 58 -3.22 5.67 6.48
CA ASN A 58 -3.36 5.01 7.78
C ASN A 58 -4.60 5.44 8.56
N SER A 59 -5.40 6.37 8.02
CA SER A 59 -6.66 6.79 8.66
C SER A 59 -7.77 5.76 8.47
N ILE A 60 -7.52 4.50 8.88
CA ILE A 60 -8.52 3.45 8.81
C ILE A 60 -8.77 2.81 10.18
N ASN A 61 -9.93 3.16 10.73
CA ASN A 61 -10.49 2.66 11.99
C ASN A 61 -11.12 1.26 11.91
N ASN A 62 -10.76 0.42 10.93
CA ASN A 62 -11.19 -0.99 10.94
C ASN A 62 -10.22 -1.93 10.21
N THR A 63 -8.99 -2.01 10.71
CA THR A 63 -7.88 -2.78 10.11
C THR A 63 -8.23 -4.26 9.95
N THR A 64 -8.94 -4.88 10.89
CA THR A 64 -9.20 -6.33 10.88
C THR A 64 -10.14 -6.74 9.74
N ALA A 65 -11.23 -6.00 9.52
CA ALA A 65 -12.17 -6.29 8.43
C ALA A 65 -11.52 -6.13 7.05
N LEU A 66 -10.67 -5.12 6.89
CA LEU A 66 -10.05 -4.80 5.60
C LEU A 66 -8.93 -5.76 5.23
N VAL A 67 -8.24 -6.32 6.22
CA VAL A 67 -7.25 -7.38 6.00
C VAL A 67 -7.95 -8.68 5.60
N HIS A 68 -9.09 -9.00 6.20
CA HIS A 68 -9.89 -10.16 5.80
C HIS A 68 -10.40 -10.02 4.36
N ASP A 69 -10.95 -8.86 3.99
CA ASP A 69 -11.34 -8.56 2.61
C ASP A 69 -10.14 -8.63 1.64
N ALA A 70 -8.94 -8.25 2.10
CA ALA A 70 -7.71 -8.29 1.30
C ALA A 70 -7.31 -9.72 0.98
N TYR A 71 -7.43 -10.61 1.96
CA TYR A 71 -7.20 -12.02 1.74
C TYR A 71 -8.22 -12.62 0.76
N LEU A 72 -9.51 -12.37 0.95
CA LEU A 72 -10.54 -12.92 0.04
C LEU A 72 -10.33 -12.44 -1.40
N LYS A 73 -9.99 -11.16 -1.59
CA LYS A 73 -9.65 -10.64 -2.92
C LYS A 73 -8.37 -11.26 -3.48
N LEU A 74 -7.36 -11.51 -2.65
CA LEU A 74 -6.08 -12.10 -3.07
C LEU A 74 -6.20 -13.59 -3.40
N SER A 75 -6.97 -14.36 -2.62
CA SER A 75 -7.24 -15.78 -2.88
C SER A 75 -8.10 -15.98 -4.14
N SER A 76 -8.96 -15.01 -4.46
CA SER A 76 -9.72 -14.98 -5.72
C SER A 76 -8.96 -14.38 -6.91
N ALA A 77 -7.79 -13.77 -6.69
CA ALA A 77 -7.04 -13.11 -7.75
C ALA A 77 -6.39 -14.14 -8.69
N ASP A 78 -6.33 -13.82 -9.99
CA ASP A 78 -5.69 -14.67 -10.97
C ASP A 78 -4.19 -14.82 -10.68
N THR A 79 -3.84 -15.98 -10.16
CA THR A 79 -2.50 -16.35 -9.70
C THR A 79 -1.54 -16.54 -10.88
N GLN A 80 -2.04 -16.70 -12.12
CA GLN A 80 -1.23 -16.84 -13.32
C GLN A 80 -0.37 -15.60 -13.59
N SER A 81 -0.81 -14.43 -13.12
CA SER A 81 -0.09 -13.16 -13.28
C SER A 81 1.13 -13.02 -12.35
N ILE A 82 1.25 -13.85 -11.32
CA ILE A 82 2.29 -13.76 -10.30
C ILE A 82 3.48 -14.60 -10.76
N LYS A 83 4.56 -13.97 -11.24
CA LYS A 83 5.75 -14.71 -11.72
C LYS A 83 6.82 -14.84 -10.65
N ASN A 84 6.92 -13.84 -9.78
CA ASN A 84 7.93 -13.76 -8.74
C ASN A 84 7.37 -13.06 -7.49
N THR A 85 8.19 -12.98 -6.45
CA THR A 85 7.85 -12.33 -5.19
C THR A 85 7.48 -10.86 -5.34
N HIS A 86 8.11 -10.11 -6.25
CA HIS A 86 7.75 -8.70 -6.43
C HIS A 86 6.38 -8.52 -7.08
N ASP A 87 5.99 -9.39 -8.00
CA ASP A 87 4.65 -9.38 -8.59
C ASP A 87 3.59 -9.64 -7.51
N PHE A 88 3.87 -10.59 -6.60
CA PHE A 88 3.02 -10.85 -5.44
C PHE A 88 2.89 -9.61 -4.54
N LEU A 89 4.01 -8.99 -4.18
CA LEU A 89 4.03 -7.80 -3.33
C LEU A 89 3.32 -6.59 -3.98
N LEU A 90 3.45 -6.42 -5.29
CA LEU A 90 2.76 -5.38 -6.04
C LEU A 90 1.25 -5.67 -6.14
N LEU A 91 0.84 -6.93 -6.30
CA LEU A 91 -0.56 -7.34 -6.25
C LEU A 91 -1.16 -7.10 -4.87
N ALA A 92 -0.46 -7.53 -3.82
CA ALA A 92 -0.86 -7.29 -2.43
C ALA A 92 -1.07 -5.79 -2.22
N THR A 93 -0.10 -4.96 -2.61
CA THR A 93 -0.21 -3.50 -2.57
C THR A 93 -1.49 -3.01 -3.26
N LYS A 94 -1.76 -3.47 -4.49
CA LYS A 94 -2.95 -3.07 -5.26
C LYS A 94 -4.25 -3.41 -4.52
N ILE A 95 -4.37 -4.62 -3.99
CA ILE A 95 -5.57 -5.10 -3.30
C ILE A 95 -5.81 -4.30 -2.02
N MET A 96 -4.76 -4.08 -1.23
CA MET A 96 -4.84 -3.23 -0.03
C MET A 96 -5.37 -1.85 -0.39
N ARG A 97 -4.74 -1.21 -1.40
CA ARG A 97 -5.13 0.13 -1.84
C ARG A 97 -6.61 0.20 -2.19
N GLN A 98 -7.08 -0.75 -2.99
CA GLN A 98 -8.46 -0.81 -3.42
C GLN A 98 -9.42 -0.92 -2.23
N ILE A 99 -9.11 -1.76 -1.25
CA ILE A 99 -9.97 -1.94 -0.06
C ILE A 99 -10.05 -0.67 0.78
N LEU A 100 -8.93 0.03 0.98
CA LEU A 100 -8.93 1.28 1.74
C LEU A 100 -9.75 2.36 1.05
N ILE A 101 -9.67 2.42 -0.28
CA ILE A 101 -10.46 3.36 -1.08
C ILE A 101 -11.94 2.99 -1.13
N ASP A 102 -12.27 1.71 -1.25
CA ASP A 102 -13.65 1.23 -1.18
C ASP A 102 -14.28 1.58 0.18
N ASN A 103 -13.52 1.48 1.27
CA ASN A 103 -13.97 1.90 2.59
C ASN A 103 -14.13 3.43 2.67
N ALA A 104 -13.15 4.21 2.23
CA ALA A 104 -13.23 5.68 2.20
C ALA A 104 -14.45 6.18 1.41
N ARG A 105 -14.72 5.58 0.24
CA ARG A 105 -15.90 5.87 -0.59
C ARG A 105 -17.21 5.53 0.14
N ARG A 106 -17.29 4.36 0.79
CA ARG A 106 -18.47 3.95 1.57
C ARG A 106 -18.75 4.93 2.71
N GLN A 107 -17.74 5.32 3.47
CA GLN A 107 -17.86 6.29 4.57
C GLN A 107 -18.29 7.68 4.06
N GLN A 108 -17.73 8.14 2.95
CA GLN A 108 -18.13 9.41 2.34
C GLN A 108 -19.58 9.38 1.85
N ALA A 109 -20.04 8.26 1.27
CA ALA A 109 -21.42 8.10 0.80
C ALA A 109 -22.43 8.07 1.96
N GLN A 110 -22.14 7.34 3.04
CA GLN A 110 -22.98 7.29 4.24
C GLN A 110 -23.14 8.68 4.89
N LYS A 111 -22.07 9.47 4.95
CA LYS A 111 -22.13 10.83 5.52
C LYS A 111 -22.93 11.82 4.66
N ARG A 112 -23.05 11.61 3.34
CA ARG A 112 -23.91 12.45 2.47
C ARG A 112 -25.42 12.20 2.69
N GLN A 113 -25.79 11.06 3.30
CA GLN A 113 -27.18 10.69 3.55
C GLN A 113 -27.69 11.17 4.93
N GLN A 114 -26.80 11.68 5.78
CA GLN A 114 -27.17 12.35 7.04
C GLN A 114 -26.92 13.85 6.90
N PRO A 115 -27.88 14.73 7.23
CA PRO A 115 -27.66 16.16 7.21
C PRO A 115 -26.81 16.53 8.43
N ALA A 116 -25.49 16.44 8.30
CA ALA A 116 -24.56 16.91 9.33
C ALA A 116 -23.78 18.12 8.81
N SER A 117 -24.05 19.24 9.48
CA SER A 117 -23.36 20.51 9.39
C SER A 117 -21.84 20.37 9.67
N MET A 118 -21.05 21.21 9.01
CA MET A 118 -19.59 21.40 9.16
C MET A 118 -18.65 20.28 8.68
N ASN A 119 -17.68 20.68 7.85
CA ASN A 119 -16.52 19.91 7.38
C ASN A 119 -15.82 19.17 8.53
N HIS A 120 -16.18 17.91 8.77
CA HIS A 120 -15.52 17.09 9.77
C HIS A 120 -14.12 16.67 9.27
N PRO A 121 -13.09 16.66 10.15
CA PRO A 121 -11.71 16.31 9.78
C PRO A 121 -11.59 14.98 9.02
N GLU A 122 -12.41 14.00 9.37
CA GLU A 122 -12.45 12.70 8.70
C GLU A 122 -12.84 12.76 7.21
N GLN A 123 -13.71 13.70 6.82
CA GLN A 123 -14.15 13.85 5.43
C GLN A 123 -13.01 14.37 4.55
N VAL A 124 -12.24 15.33 5.07
CA VAL A 124 -11.04 15.86 4.41
C VAL A 124 -9.99 14.76 4.25
N HIS A 125 -9.85 13.87 5.24
CA HIS A 125 -8.95 12.72 5.16
C HIS A 125 -9.35 11.71 4.07
N PHE A 126 -10.64 11.36 3.94
CA PHE A 126 -11.09 10.42 2.93
C PHE A 126 -10.94 10.96 1.50
N GLU A 127 -11.20 12.25 1.30
CA GLU A 127 -11.01 12.89 0.00
C GLU A 127 -9.54 12.93 -0.42
N GLN A 128 -8.64 13.28 0.50
CA GLN A 128 -7.20 13.24 0.26
C GLN A 128 -6.71 11.83 -0.10
N LEU A 129 -7.23 10.80 0.58
CA LEU A 129 -6.90 9.39 0.26
C LEU A 129 -7.29 9.04 -1.18
N ILE A 130 -8.48 9.43 -1.62
CA ILE A 130 -8.96 9.19 -2.99
C ILE A 130 -8.12 9.95 -4.03
N ILE A 131 -7.74 11.20 -3.75
CA ILE A 131 -6.87 11.98 -4.63
C ILE A 131 -5.50 11.32 -4.78
N MET A 132 -4.91 10.89 -3.66
CA MET A 132 -3.63 10.20 -3.66
C MET A 132 -3.69 8.89 -4.44
N ASP A 133 -4.75 8.10 -4.29
CA ASP A 133 -4.92 6.85 -5.02
C ASP A 133 -4.91 7.07 -6.53
N LYS A 134 -5.67 8.07 -7.01
CA LYS A 134 -5.65 8.47 -8.42
C LYS A 134 -4.26 8.94 -8.87
N ALA A 135 -3.55 9.68 -8.01
CA ALA A 135 -2.19 10.13 -8.32
C ALA A 135 -1.22 8.95 -8.47
N VAL A 136 -1.31 7.94 -7.60
CA VAL A 136 -0.47 6.72 -7.67
C VAL A 136 -0.81 5.89 -8.92
N ASP A 137 -2.08 5.83 -9.33
CA ASP A 137 -2.47 5.14 -10.56
C ASP A 137 -1.91 5.86 -11.80
N HIS A 138 -2.05 7.18 -11.86
CA HIS A 138 -1.43 7.99 -12.92
C HIS A 138 0.10 7.85 -12.92
N PHE A 139 0.72 7.82 -11.74
CA PHE A 139 2.16 7.59 -11.60
C PHE A 139 2.58 6.22 -12.15
N THR A 140 1.78 5.19 -11.86
CA THR A 140 2.03 3.81 -12.32
C THR A 140 1.99 3.71 -13.85
N LEU A 141 1.04 4.40 -14.49
CA LEU A 141 0.91 4.39 -15.95
C LEU A 141 2.10 5.07 -16.64
N ASN A 142 2.56 6.21 -16.11
CA ASN A 142 3.60 7.02 -16.76
C ASN A 142 5.03 6.61 -16.37
N TYR A 143 5.21 6.07 -15.15
CA TYR A 143 6.52 5.78 -14.56
C TYR A 143 6.51 4.41 -13.87
N PRO A 144 6.31 3.31 -14.62
CA PRO A 144 6.09 1.99 -14.04
C PRO A 144 7.26 1.51 -13.17
N ARG A 145 8.52 1.79 -13.55
CA ARG A 145 9.70 1.40 -12.77
C ARG A 145 9.74 2.11 -11.41
N GLN A 146 9.61 3.42 -11.42
CA GLN A 146 9.64 4.25 -10.23
C GLN A 146 8.44 3.95 -9.33
N SER A 147 7.28 3.67 -9.92
CA SER A 147 6.09 3.20 -9.22
C SER A 147 6.34 1.87 -8.48
N LYS A 148 7.03 0.90 -9.09
CA LYS A 148 7.41 -0.34 -8.40
C LYS A 148 8.27 -0.05 -7.18
N ALA A 149 9.34 0.72 -7.34
CA ALA A 149 10.23 1.09 -6.22
C ALA A 149 9.45 1.82 -5.11
N PHE A 150 8.60 2.79 -5.48
CA PHE A 150 7.75 3.52 -4.54
C PHE A 150 6.83 2.59 -3.74
N LYS A 151 6.09 1.70 -4.42
CA LYS A 151 5.17 0.75 -3.77
C LYS A 151 5.91 -0.18 -2.81
N LEU A 152 7.03 -0.73 -3.25
CA LEU A 152 7.84 -1.63 -2.43
C LEU A 152 8.41 -0.91 -1.19
N LYS A 153 8.87 0.34 -1.34
CA LYS A 153 9.42 1.13 -0.22
C LYS A 153 8.35 1.59 0.77
N TYR A 154 7.30 2.24 0.25
CA TYR A 154 6.38 3.02 1.08
C TYR A 154 5.09 2.29 1.41
N LEU A 155 4.68 1.33 0.58
CA LEU A 155 3.45 0.55 0.81
C LEU A 155 3.74 -0.84 1.34
N MET A 156 4.90 -1.42 0.99
CA MET A 156 5.36 -2.70 1.54
C MET A 156 6.42 -2.56 2.63
N GLY A 157 7.01 -1.38 2.84
CA GLY A 157 7.97 -1.15 3.92
C GLY A 157 9.36 -1.75 3.71
N LEU A 158 9.72 -2.18 2.49
CA LEU A 158 11.03 -2.77 2.21
C LEU A 158 12.17 -1.75 2.29
N GLN A 159 13.36 -2.21 2.66
CA GLN A 159 14.59 -1.44 2.62
C GLN A 159 15.14 -1.33 1.19
N THR A 160 15.99 -0.32 0.96
CA THR A 160 16.55 -0.05 -0.37
C THR A 160 17.30 -1.27 -0.91
N GLN A 161 18.07 -1.94 -0.06
CA GLN A 161 18.82 -3.15 -0.37
C GLN A 161 17.90 -4.34 -0.71
N GLU A 162 16.80 -4.51 0.00
CA GLU A 162 15.81 -5.56 -0.29
C GLU A 162 15.14 -5.29 -1.65
N ILE A 163 14.83 -4.03 -1.94
CA ILE A 163 14.23 -3.62 -3.22
C ILE A 163 15.21 -3.81 -4.38
N SER A 164 16.48 -3.45 -4.20
CA SER A 164 17.50 -3.56 -5.25
C SER A 164 17.79 -5.03 -5.60
N GLN A 165 17.85 -5.91 -4.60
CA GLN A 165 17.93 -7.36 -4.77
C GLN A 165 16.69 -7.88 -5.52
N LEU A 166 15.50 -7.53 -5.04
CA LEU A 166 14.23 -8.01 -5.56
C LEU A 166 13.93 -7.54 -7.01
N LEU A 167 14.41 -6.36 -7.38
CA LEU A 167 14.30 -5.79 -8.73
C LEU A 167 15.56 -6.00 -9.59
N THR A 168 16.57 -6.71 -9.07
CA THR A 168 17.83 -7.02 -9.76
C THR A 168 18.50 -5.77 -10.35
N CYS A 169 18.72 -4.75 -9.52
CA CYS A 169 19.37 -3.50 -9.90
C CYS A 169 20.23 -2.93 -8.76
N SER A 170 20.86 -1.76 -8.96
CA SER A 170 21.72 -1.15 -7.95
C SER A 170 20.94 -0.29 -6.93
N ASP A 171 21.43 -0.23 -5.69
CA ASP A 171 20.87 0.61 -4.62
C ASP A 171 20.75 2.08 -5.06
N SER A 172 21.78 2.60 -5.74
CA SER A 172 21.79 3.98 -6.26
C SER A 172 20.66 4.24 -7.28
N LEU A 173 20.29 3.22 -8.07
CA LEU A 173 19.17 3.35 -8.99
C LEU A 173 17.83 3.42 -8.23
N ILE A 174 17.67 2.57 -7.21
CA ILE A 174 16.48 2.60 -6.35
C ILE A 174 16.35 3.94 -5.65
N GLU A 175 17.42 4.49 -5.09
CA GLU A 175 17.39 5.81 -4.46
C GLU A 175 16.96 6.92 -5.42
N LYS A 176 17.46 6.91 -6.66
CA LYS A 176 17.05 7.85 -7.71
C LYS A 176 15.57 7.70 -8.04
N ASP A 177 15.09 6.47 -8.17
CA ASP A 177 13.69 6.18 -8.45
C ASP A 177 12.77 6.64 -7.31
N LEU A 178 13.17 6.41 -6.06
CA LEU A 178 12.43 6.87 -4.89
C LEU A 178 12.41 8.40 -4.78
N LYS A 179 13.54 9.06 -5.03
CA LYS A 179 13.63 10.52 -5.04
C LYS A 179 12.70 11.13 -6.10
N PHE A 180 12.72 10.58 -7.31
CA PHE A 180 11.81 11.01 -8.37
C PHE A 180 10.35 10.76 -8.01
N SER A 181 10.03 9.56 -7.50
CA SER A 181 8.66 9.19 -7.10
C SER A 181 8.09 10.16 -6.09
N ARG A 182 8.89 10.54 -5.09
CA ARG A 182 8.51 11.57 -4.13
C ARG A 182 8.22 12.88 -4.86
N PHE A 183 9.21 13.45 -5.54
CA PHE A 183 9.04 14.74 -6.20
C PHE A 183 7.77 14.81 -7.08
N TRP A 184 7.54 13.78 -7.88
CA TRP A 184 6.38 13.71 -8.76
C TRP A 184 5.05 13.65 -7.99
N LEU A 185 4.95 12.78 -6.99
CA LEU A 185 3.71 12.56 -6.23
C LEU A 185 3.35 13.78 -5.36
N THR A 186 4.32 14.43 -4.70
CA THR A 186 4.05 15.68 -3.94
C THR A 186 3.48 16.75 -4.87
N ARG A 187 4.13 16.96 -6.02
CA ARG A 187 3.69 17.97 -6.97
C ARG A 187 2.29 17.69 -7.49
N LYS A 188 1.97 16.42 -7.80
CA LYS A 188 0.64 16.03 -8.29
C LYS A 188 -0.43 16.25 -7.23
N ILE A 189 -0.18 15.86 -5.97
CA ILE A 189 -1.15 15.99 -4.87
C ILE A 189 -1.39 17.46 -4.53
N ASN A 190 -0.33 18.28 -4.44
CA ASN A 190 -0.47 19.69 -4.10
C ASN A 190 -1.24 20.48 -5.16
N ALA A 191 -1.09 20.13 -6.45
CA ALA A 191 -1.85 20.75 -7.53
C ALA A 191 -3.37 20.49 -7.44
N HIS A 192 -3.79 19.44 -6.72
CA HIS A 192 -5.20 19.15 -6.44
C HIS A 192 -5.74 19.85 -5.18
N GLN A 193 -4.87 20.47 -4.37
CA GLN A 193 -5.27 21.21 -3.15
C GLN A 193 -5.49 22.71 -3.40
N THR A 194 -5.19 23.22 -4.61
CA THR A 194 -5.16 24.67 -4.91
C THR A 194 -6.48 25.24 -5.48
N TYR A 195 -7.62 24.57 -5.26
CA TYR A 195 -8.93 25.02 -5.74
C TYR A 195 -9.96 25.03 -4.62
#